data_AF-A0AAV2IHK2-F1
#
_entry.id   AF-A0AAV2IHK2-F1
#
_cell.length_a   1.000
_cell.length_b   1.000
_cell.length_c   1.000
_cell.angle_alpha   90.00
_cell.angle_beta   90.00
_cell.angle_gamma   90.00
#
_symmetry.space_group_name_H-M   'P 1'
#
loop_
_entity.id
_entity.type
_entity.pdbx_description
1 polymer ?
#
loop_
_entity_poly.entity_id
_entity_poly.type
_entity_poly.pdbx_seq_one_letter_code
_entity_poly.pdbx_strand_id
1 'polypeptide(L)'
;MLTGDHMVSSGDAYVKGLSIKTKIKVIHTMMGYCPQFDALHDVLTGTETLYLYARLRGVPESSLNEVTDAIIDFVTLRPHENKLTRTYSGGNKRKLSVGISIIGDPMFIMLDEPTAGMDPVARRRLWTVLHLIRSSGRTLVLTSHSMEECEALCTRIAIMAKGRILCLGSPQHLKNKYGQGYTVVMRASVDEQGTVLPLHEAQVFVLQSFPKTQVFATQEAYVHLQVPDTVPLSKLFDTLETAKEKFKFQFYSVQQTTLEQVFLMFMKDT
;
A
#
# COMPACT_ATOMS: atom_id res chain seq x y z
N MET A 1 5.83 -20.11 2.90
CA MET A 1 7.22 -20.47 3.29
C MET A 1 7.62 -19.82 4.61
N LEU A 2 7.62 -18.49 4.72
CA LEU A 2 7.96 -17.79 5.98
C LEU A 2 6.99 -18.12 7.14
N THR A 3 5.72 -18.34 6.83
CA THR A 3 4.67 -18.74 7.78
C THR A 3 4.69 -20.23 8.13
N GLY A 4 5.44 -21.06 7.38
CA GLY A 4 5.44 -22.52 7.55
C GLY A 4 4.42 -23.30 6.71
N ASP A 5 3.52 -22.64 5.96
CA ASP A 5 2.48 -23.32 5.15
C ASP A 5 3.05 -24.14 4.00
N HIS A 6 4.24 -23.76 3.52
CA HIS A 6 4.96 -24.47 2.46
C HIS A 6 6.40 -24.69 2.88
N MET A 7 6.94 -25.86 2.56
CA MET A 7 8.35 -26.18 2.76
C MET A 7 9.23 -25.23 1.95
N VAL A 8 10.35 -24.84 2.55
CA VAL A 8 11.35 -23.97 1.91
C VAL A 8 12.08 -24.75 0.83
N SER A 9 12.02 -24.30 -0.42
CA SER A 9 12.70 -24.97 -1.54
C SER A 9 14.23 -24.90 -1.44
N SER A 10 14.77 -23.71 -1.14
CA SER A 10 16.21 -23.47 -0.93
C SER A 10 16.42 -22.19 -0.11
N GLY A 11 17.65 -21.96 0.37
CA GLY A 11 17.94 -20.81 1.24
C GLY A 11 17.43 -20.96 2.67
N ASP A 12 17.55 -19.92 3.50
CA ASP A 12 17.02 -19.89 4.87
C ASP A 12 16.59 -18.46 5.23
N ALA A 13 15.74 -18.33 6.25
CA ALA A 13 15.27 -17.06 6.77
C ALA A 13 15.39 -17.06 8.29
N TYR A 14 15.72 -15.89 8.85
CA TYR A 14 16.03 -15.74 10.27
C TYR A 14 15.10 -14.71 10.91
N VAL A 15 14.45 -15.11 12.01
CA VAL A 15 13.62 -14.22 12.84
C VAL A 15 14.27 -14.13 14.22
N LYS A 16 14.74 -12.94 14.61
CA LYS A 16 15.55 -12.73 15.83
C LYS A 16 16.74 -13.71 15.96
N GLY A 17 17.38 -14.01 14.84
CA GLY A 17 18.51 -14.96 14.77
C GLY A 17 18.11 -16.44 14.76
N LEU A 18 16.82 -16.77 14.86
CA LEU A 18 16.32 -18.14 14.77
C LEU A 18 16.01 -18.51 13.32
N SER A 19 16.59 -19.61 12.85
CA SER A 19 16.32 -20.16 11.51
C SER A 19 14.90 -20.74 11.45
N ILE A 20 14.16 -20.37 10.40
CA ILE A 20 12.80 -20.89 10.15
C ILE A 20 12.83 -22.40 9.89
N LYS A 21 13.91 -22.95 9.32
CA LYS A 21 14.01 -24.41 9.09
C LYS A 21 14.09 -25.21 10.38
N THR A 22 14.78 -24.70 11.39
CA THR A 22 15.12 -25.47 12.60
C THR A 22 14.23 -25.13 13.80
N LYS A 23 13.72 -23.89 13.88
CA LYS A 23 13.04 -23.37 15.08
C LYS A 23 11.65 -22.80 14.79
N ILE A 24 10.94 -23.31 13.77
CA ILE A 24 9.65 -22.74 13.34
C ILE A 24 8.59 -22.67 14.44
N LYS A 25 8.49 -23.70 15.30
CA LYS A 25 7.51 -23.73 16.39
C LYS A 25 7.71 -22.57 17.36
N VAL A 26 8.97 -22.22 17.66
CA VAL A 26 9.29 -21.08 18.53
C VAL A 26 8.94 -19.78 17.82
N ILE A 27 9.26 -19.67 16.53
CA ILE A 27 8.93 -18.49 15.73
C ILE A 27 7.41 -18.26 15.66
N HIS A 28 6.62 -19.32 15.50
CA HIS A 28 5.15 -19.25 15.49
C HIS A 28 4.56 -18.66 16.78
N THR A 29 5.16 -18.94 17.95
CA THR A 29 4.71 -18.32 19.21
C THR A 29 4.91 -16.80 19.22
N MET A 30 5.89 -16.29 18.48
CA MET A 30 6.23 -14.87 18.41
C MET A 30 5.62 -14.16 17.18
N MET A 31 4.95 -14.92 16.31
CA MET A 31 4.43 -14.47 15.02
C MET A 31 2.90 -14.38 15.03
N GLY A 32 2.38 -13.28 14.52
CA GLY A 32 1.00 -13.12 14.08
C GLY A 32 0.90 -13.28 12.56
N TYR A 33 -0.16 -13.89 12.05
CA TYR A 33 -0.38 -14.04 10.62
C TYR A 33 -1.83 -13.80 10.25
N CYS A 34 -2.06 -12.94 9.25
CA CYS A 34 -3.36 -12.74 8.60
C CYS A 34 -3.23 -13.19 7.13
N PRO A 35 -3.77 -14.37 6.75
CA PRO A 35 -3.74 -14.87 5.37
C PRO A 35 -4.65 -14.06 4.43
N GLN A 36 -4.48 -14.16 3.11
CA GLN A 36 -5.34 -13.47 2.13
C GLN A 36 -6.82 -13.90 2.23
N PHE A 37 -7.07 -15.18 2.52
CA PHE A 37 -8.42 -15.72 2.69
C PHE A 37 -8.85 -15.65 4.16
N ASP A 38 -10.12 -15.33 4.42
CA ASP A 38 -10.66 -15.30 5.79
C ASP A 38 -10.89 -16.73 6.31
N ALA A 39 -9.94 -17.25 7.10
CA ALA A 39 -10.01 -18.55 7.76
C ALA A 39 -10.90 -18.52 9.03
N LEU A 40 -12.13 -18.03 8.91
CA LEU A 40 -13.05 -17.85 10.04
C LEU A 40 -14.03 -19.02 10.17
N HIS A 41 -14.38 -19.37 11.41
CA HIS A 41 -15.43 -20.35 11.69
C HIS A 41 -16.81 -19.70 11.61
N ASP A 42 -17.58 -20.05 10.58
CA ASP A 42 -18.90 -19.49 10.27
C ASP A 42 -19.96 -19.63 11.38
N VAL A 43 -19.74 -20.55 12.33
CA VAL A 43 -20.65 -20.86 13.43
C VAL A 43 -20.37 -20.05 14.70
N LEU A 44 -19.22 -19.38 14.79
CA LEU A 44 -18.84 -18.57 15.95
C LEU A 44 -19.20 -17.11 15.73
N THR A 45 -19.42 -16.38 16.83
CA THR A 45 -19.44 -14.92 16.83
C THR A 45 -18.02 -14.34 16.76
N GLY A 46 -17.89 -13.05 16.46
CA GLY A 46 -16.59 -12.38 16.47
C GLY A 46 -15.91 -12.47 17.84
N THR A 47 -16.68 -12.23 18.90
CA THR A 47 -16.23 -12.34 20.29
C THR A 47 -15.75 -13.76 20.62
N GLU A 48 -16.55 -14.80 20.34
CA GLU A 48 -16.17 -16.19 20.60
C GLU A 48 -14.93 -16.62 19.80
N THR A 49 -14.80 -16.12 18.56
CA THR A 49 -13.62 -16.36 17.73
C THR A 49 -12.38 -15.78 18.40
N LEU A 50 -12.43 -14.54 18.87
CA LEU A 50 -11.31 -13.92 19.58
C LEU A 50 -10.97 -14.64 20.89
N TYR A 51 -11.97 -15.08 21.67
CA TYR A 51 -11.74 -15.90 22.86
C TYR A 51 -11.01 -17.21 22.55
N LEU A 52 -11.43 -17.90 21.48
CA LEU A 52 -10.81 -19.14 21.04
C LEU A 52 -9.32 -18.93 20.74
N TYR A 53 -9.01 -17.94 19.89
CA TYR A 53 -7.62 -17.66 19.52
C TYR A 53 -6.80 -17.10 20.69
N ALA A 54 -7.38 -16.29 21.57
CA ALA A 54 -6.71 -15.79 22.77
C ALA A 54 -6.31 -16.92 23.72
N ARG A 55 -7.20 -17.89 23.94
CA ARG A 55 -6.87 -19.10 24.73
C ARG A 55 -5.78 -19.94 24.07
N LEU A 56 -5.84 -20.14 22.75
CA LEU A 56 -4.81 -20.87 22.01
C LEU A 56 -3.44 -20.18 22.06
N ARG A 57 -3.42 -18.84 22.14
CA ARG A 57 -2.20 -18.04 22.28
C ARG A 57 -1.72 -17.91 23.72
N GLY A 58 -2.41 -18.52 24.69
CA GLY A 58 -2.01 -18.55 26.10
C GLY A 58 -2.33 -17.28 26.88
N VAL A 59 -3.31 -16.48 26.44
CA VAL A 59 -3.78 -15.30 27.19
C VAL A 59 -4.45 -15.79 28.49
N PRO A 60 -4.05 -15.26 29.68
CA PRO A 60 -4.65 -15.64 30.95
C PRO A 60 -6.16 -15.38 30.99
N GLU A 61 -6.92 -16.27 31.63
CA GLU A 61 -8.38 -16.16 31.70
C GLU A 61 -8.87 -14.86 32.35
N SER A 62 -8.12 -14.34 33.33
CA SER A 62 -8.37 -13.05 33.96
C SER A 62 -8.31 -11.86 32.99
N SER A 63 -7.54 -11.98 31.90
CA SER A 63 -7.30 -10.90 30.93
C SER A 63 -8.02 -11.13 29.61
N LEU A 64 -8.69 -12.28 29.42
CA LEU A 64 -9.35 -12.61 28.15
C LEU A 64 -10.39 -11.56 27.75
N ASN A 65 -11.22 -11.11 28.69
CA ASN A 65 -12.26 -10.12 28.41
C ASN A 65 -11.65 -8.79 27.98
N GLU A 66 -10.65 -8.31 28.73
CA GLU A 66 -9.95 -7.04 28.44
C GLU A 66 -9.25 -7.08 27.07
N VAL A 67 -8.50 -8.15 26.80
CA VAL A 67 -7.79 -8.31 25.51
C VAL A 67 -8.78 -8.42 24.36
N THR A 68 -9.87 -9.15 24.53
CA THR A 68 -10.89 -9.33 23.48
C THR A 68 -11.60 -8.01 23.19
N ASP A 69 -12.02 -7.28 24.23
CA ASP A 69 -12.70 -6.00 24.12
C ASP A 69 -11.81 -4.95 23.45
N ALA A 70 -10.54 -4.88 23.88
CA ALA A 70 -9.53 -4.02 23.28
C ALA A 70 -9.36 -4.32 21.79
N ILE A 71 -9.28 -5.60 21.38
CA ILE A 71 -9.14 -5.98 19.97
C ILE A 71 -10.39 -5.62 19.17
N ILE A 72 -11.60 -5.87 19.70
CA ILE A 72 -12.86 -5.53 19.03
C ILE A 72 -12.95 -4.03 18.74
N ASP A 73 -12.59 -3.20 19.73
CA ASP A 73 -12.55 -1.76 19.57
C ASP A 73 -11.47 -1.34 18.57
N PHE A 74 -10.29 -1.94 18.68
CA PHE A 74 -9.16 -1.66 17.81
C PHE A 74 -9.46 -1.96 16.34
N VAL A 75 -10.12 -3.09 16.04
CA VAL A 75 -10.52 -3.44 14.67
C VAL A 75 -11.86 -2.81 14.26
N THR A 76 -12.48 -1.99 15.11
CA THR A 76 -13.76 -1.30 14.87
C THR A 76 -14.91 -2.26 14.53
N LEU A 77 -15.00 -3.37 15.27
CA LEU A 77 -15.97 -4.44 15.05
C LEU A 77 -17.13 -4.44 16.05
N ARG A 78 -17.15 -3.51 17.03
CA ARG A 78 -18.15 -3.43 18.10
C ARG A 78 -19.60 -3.64 17.67
N PRO A 79 -20.10 -3.04 16.56
CA PRO A 79 -21.50 -3.22 16.13
C PRO A 79 -21.86 -4.64 15.65
N HIS A 80 -20.86 -5.49 15.42
CA HIS A 80 -21.01 -6.83 14.86
C HIS A 80 -20.46 -7.93 15.78
N GLU A 81 -19.92 -7.59 16.95
CA GLU A 81 -19.18 -8.51 17.82
C GLU A 81 -19.96 -9.79 18.18
N ASN A 82 -21.26 -9.65 18.48
CA ASN A 82 -22.15 -10.74 18.89
C ASN A 82 -22.93 -11.36 17.71
N LYS A 83 -22.60 -11.00 16.46
CA LYS A 83 -23.19 -11.60 15.26
C LYS A 83 -22.31 -12.76 14.79
N LEU A 84 -22.94 -13.79 14.24
CA LEU A 84 -22.23 -14.92 13.64
C LEU A 84 -21.35 -14.43 12.48
N THR A 85 -20.12 -14.91 12.41
CA THR A 85 -19.14 -14.55 11.36
C THR A 85 -19.65 -14.86 9.96
N ARG A 86 -20.52 -15.86 9.77
CA ARG A 86 -21.19 -16.12 8.47
C ARG A 86 -22.00 -14.94 7.93
N THR A 87 -22.47 -14.07 8.82
CA THR A 87 -23.27 -12.87 8.46
C THR A 87 -22.40 -11.63 8.22
N TYR A 88 -21.09 -11.73 8.40
CA TYR A 88 -20.18 -10.61 8.19
C TYR A 88 -19.99 -10.33 6.70
N SER A 89 -19.91 -9.05 6.35
CA SER A 89 -19.36 -8.63 5.07
C SER A 89 -17.89 -9.03 4.97
N GLY A 90 -17.35 -9.11 3.75
CA GLY A 90 -15.92 -9.40 3.54
C GLY A 90 -15.00 -8.46 4.32
N GLY A 91 -15.30 -7.16 4.35
CA GLY A 91 -14.53 -6.20 5.16
C GLY A 91 -14.59 -6.46 6.67
N ASN A 92 -15.71 -6.92 7.21
CA ASN A 92 -15.82 -7.26 8.64
C ASN A 92 -15.11 -8.58 8.97
N LYS A 93 -15.17 -9.57 8.06
CA LYS A 93 -14.36 -10.79 8.18
C LYS A 93 -12.88 -10.45 8.22
N ARG A 94 -12.45 -9.56 7.32
CA ARG A 94 -11.07 -9.09 7.24
C ARG A 94 -10.61 -8.35 8.51
N LYS A 95 -11.45 -7.48 9.07
CA LYS A 95 -11.19 -6.83 10.37
C LYS A 95 -10.97 -7.85 11.47
N LEU A 96 -11.82 -8.88 11.54
CA LEU A 96 -11.67 -9.95 12.52
C LEU A 96 -10.38 -10.77 12.29
N SER A 97 -10.05 -11.10 11.03
CA SER A 97 -8.81 -11.79 10.66
C SER A 97 -7.56 -11.00 11.09
N VAL A 98 -7.55 -9.68 10.92
CA VAL A 98 -6.47 -8.83 11.45
C VAL A 98 -6.46 -8.82 12.97
N GLY A 99 -7.64 -8.77 13.60
CA GLY A 99 -7.79 -8.89 15.05
C GLY A 99 -7.17 -10.17 15.60
N ILE A 100 -7.39 -11.31 14.94
CA ILE A 100 -6.79 -12.60 15.30
C ILE A 100 -5.26 -12.54 15.21
N SER A 101 -4.73 -11.89 14.17
CA SER A 101 -3.28 -11.81 13.94
C SER A 101 -2.52 -11.02 15.01
N ILE A 102 -3.20 -10.14 15.76
CA ILE A 102 -2.59 -9.31 16.81
C ILE A 102 -2.77 -9.89 18.21
N ILE A 103 -3.54 -10.98 18.37
CA ILE A 103 -3.77 -11.63 19.66
C ILE A 103 -2.45 -12.16 20.25
N GLY A 104 -2.27 -11.90 21.55
CA GLY A 104 -1.10 -12.35 22.30
C GLY A 104 0.16 -11.53 22.03
N ASP A 105 -0.01 -10.28 21.57
CA ASP A 105 1.05 -9.29 21.36
C ASP A 105 2.30 -9.86 20.65
N PRO A 106 2.14 -10.41 19.43
CA PRO A 106 3.26 -10.96 18.68
C PRO A 106 4.28 -9.88 18.32
N MET A 107 5.57 -10.22 18.40
CA MET A 107 6.66 -9.30 18.05
C MET A 107 6.71 -9.00 16.55
N PHE A 108 6.26 -9.95 15.73
CA PHE A 108 6.31 -9.89 14.28
C PHE A 108 4.95 -10.31 13.71
N ILE A 109 4.37 -9.50 12.83
CA ILE A 109 3.05 -9.77 12.24
C ILE A 109 3.18 -9.74 10.71
N MET A 110 2.70 -10.80 10.07
CA MET A 110 2.59 -10.92 8.62
C MET A 110 1.14 -10.69 8.20
N LEU A 111 0.92 -9.78 7.27
CA LEU A 111 -0.40 -9.41 6.78
C LEU A 111 -0.44 -9.58 5.26
N ASP A 112 -1.26 -10.51 4.79
CA ASP A 112 -1.41 -10.78 3.37
C ASP A 112 -2.65 -10.08 2.80
N GLU A 113 -2.44 -8.98 2.07
CA GLU A 113 -3.44 -8.08 1.50
C GLU A 113 -4.51 -7.55 2.50
N PRO A 114 -4.13 -7.03 3.69
CA PRO A 114 -5.05 -6.84 4.82
C PRO A 114 -6.25 -5.92 4.54
N THR A 115 -6.22 -5.09 3.50
CA THR A 115 -7.32 -4.17 3.14
C THR A 115 -8.10 -4.56 1.89
N ALA A 116 -7.80 -5.72 1.29
CA ALA A 116 -8.55 -6.24 0.16
C ALA A 116 -10.05 -6.39 0.51
N GLY A 117 -10.92 -5.87 -0.35
CA GLY A 117 -12.38 -5.95 -0.17
C GLY A 117 -12.95 -5.03 0.92
N MET A 118 -12.15 -4.15 1.53
CA MET A 118 -12.64 -3.12 2.45
C MET A 118 -13.07 -1.84 1.72
N ASP A 119 -14.11 -1.19 2.24
CA ASP A 119 -14.46 0.17 1.82
C ASP A 119 -13.33 1.16 2.18
N PRO A 120 -13.24 2.32 1.48
CA PRO A 120 -12.17 3.29 1.73
C PRO A 120 -12.07 3.79 3.17
N VAL A 121 -13.20 3.91 3.89
CA VAL A 121 -13.22 4.40 5.27
C VAL A 121 -12.67 3.33 6.22
N ALA A 122 -13.11 2.07 6.07
CA ALA A 122 -12.58 0.96 6.85
C ALA A 122 -11.08 0.74 6.61
N ARG A 123 -10.62 0.87 5.36
CA ARG A 123 -9.20 0.79 5.01
C ARG A 123 -8.37 1.85 5.73
N ARG A 124 -8.79 3.12 5.70
CA ARG A 124 -8.10 4.22 6.41
C ARG A 124 -8.04 3.98 7.92
N ARG A 125 -9.11 3.45 8.52
CA ARG A 125 -9.13 3.08 9.96
C ARG A 125 -8.14 1.96 10.26
N LEU A 126 -8.11 0.92 9.42
CA LEU A 126 -7.15 -0.17 9.56
C LEU A 126 -5.71 0.33 9.44
N TRP A 127 -5.45 1.29 8.56
CA TRP A 127 -4.13 1.88 8.45
C TRP A 127 -3.69 2.58 9.72
N THR A 128 -4.57 3.35 10.36
CA THR A 128 -4.30 3.97 11.67
C THR A 128 -3.94 2.92 12.71
N VAL A 129 -4.68 1.82 12.74
CA VAL A 129 -4.43 0.67 13.62
C VAL A 129 -3.05 0.07 13.38
N LEU A 130 -2.71 -0.24 12.14
CA LEU A 130 -1.39 -0.80 11.78
C LEU A 130 -0.26 0.18 12.10
N HIS A 131 -0.48 1.48 11.90
CA HIS A 131 0.46 2.51 12.32
C HIS A 131 0.69 2.52 13.83
N LEU A 132 -0.35 2.35 14.65
CA LEU A 132 -0.21 2.27 16.10
C LEU A 132 0.58 1.03 16.53
N ILE A 133 0.31 -0.13 15.95
CA ILE A 133 1.08 -1.36 16.22
C ILE A 133 2.56 -1.17 15.87
N ARG A 134 2.85 -0.58 14.71
CA ARG A 134 4.22 -0.28 14.31
C ARG A 134 4.88 0.70 15.29
N SER A 135 4.15 1.73 15.71
CA SER A 135 4.67 2.78 16.60
C SER A 135 4.92 2.27 18.02
N SER A 136 4.25 1.20 18.46
CA SER A 136 4.57 0.52 19.71
C SER A 136 5.81 -0.39 19.60
N GLY A 137 6.49 -0.44 18.44
CA GLY A 137 7.76 -1.14 18.27
C GLY A 137 7.65 -2.57 17.76
N ARG A 138 6.48 -2.98 17.25
CA ARG A 138 6.29 -4.29 16.61
C ARG A 138 6.68 -4.22 15.14
N THR A 139 7.14 -5.35 14.60
CA THR A 139 7.52 -5.44 13.18
C THR A 139 6.33 -5.93 12.35
N LEU A 140 5.93 -5.14 11.35
CA LEU A 140 4.90 -5.52 10.40
C LEU A 140 5.52 -5.83 9.04
N VAL A 141 5.12 -6.95 8.44
CA VAL A 141 5.37 -7.26 7.03
C VAL A 141 4.03 -7.40 6.35
N LEU A 142 3.79 -6.54 5.35
CA LEU A 142 2.57 -6.54 4.58
C LEU A 142 2.86 -6.81 3.11
N THR A 143 2.02 -7.63 2.50
CA THR A 143 1.95 -7.79 1.04
C THR A 143 0.69 -7.09 0.56
N SER A 144 0.84 -6.29 -0.50
CA SER A 144 -0.27 -5.52 -1.06
C SER A 144 0.00 -5.23 -2.53
N HIS A 145 -1.07 -5.25 -3.33
CA HIS A 145 -1.07 -4.71 -4.68
C HIS A 145 -1.41 -3.20 -4.71
N SER A 146 -1.85 -2.62 -3.59
CA SER A 146 -2.12 -1.19 -3.49
C SER A 146 -0.84 -0.43 -3.15
N MET A 147 -0.40 0.41 -4.08
CA MET A 147 0.78 1.26 -3.85
C MET A 147 0.47 2.38 -2.84
N GLU A 148 -0.78 2.88 -2.80
CA GLU A 148 -1.23 3.84 -1.79
C GLU A 148 -1.07 3.24 -0.37
N GLU A 149 -1.44 1.97 -0.18
CA GLU A 149 -1.27 1.27 1.09
C GLU A 149 0.21 1.11 1.47
N CYS A 150 1.03 0.64 0.54
CA CYS A 150 2.46 0.49 0.77
C CYS A 150 3.11 1.83 1.12
N GLU A 151 2.75 2.90 0.42
CA GLU A 151 3.29 4.22 0.65
C GLU A 151 2.87 4.79 2.01
N ALA A 152 1.61 4.57 2.40
CA ALA A 152 1.11 5.03 3.69
C ALA A 152 1.78 4.29 4.85
N LEU A 153 1.81 2.95 4.82
CA LEU A 153 2.18 2.12 5.97
C LEU A 153 3.68 1.81 6.09
N CYS A 154 4.35 1.58 4.96
CA CYS A 154 5.68 0.98 4.95
C CYS A 154 6.79 2.01 5.12
N THR A 155 7.78 1.68 5.94
CA THR A 155 9.06 2.41 5.98
C THR A 155 10.01 1.96 4.88
N ARG A 156 9.87 0.71 4.43
CA ARG A 156 10.65 0.09 3.36
C ARG A 156 9.72 -0.75 2.48
N ILE A 157 9.88 -0.62 1.18
CA ILE A 157 9.11 -1.33 0.16
C ILE A 157 10.07 -2.19 -0.64
N ALA A 158 9.70 -3.46 -0.82
CA ALA A 158 10.35 -4.38 -1.72
C ALA A 158 9.40 -4.63 -2.91
N ILE A 159 9.84 -4.33 -4.12
CA ILE A 159 9.08 -4.66 -5.33
C ILE A 159 9.57 -6.01 -5.83
N MET A 160 8.67 -6.97 -5.97
CA MET A 160 8.96 -8.31 -6.46
C MET A 160 8.26 -8.56 -7.79
N ALA A 161 8.97 -9.11 -8.77
CA ALA A 161 8.41 -9.57 -10.05
C ALA A 161 9.13 -10.84 -10.51
N LYS A 162 8.40 -11.76 -11.17
CA LYS A 162 8.94 -13.04 -11.69
C LYS A 162 9.80 -13.81 -10.66
N GLY A 163 9.39 -13.78 -9.39
CA GLY A 163 10.08 -14.47 -8.29
C GLY A 163 11.38 -13.81 -7.79
N ARG A 164 11.70 -12.58 -8.21
CA ARG A 164 12.91 -11.85 -7.78
C ARG A 164 12.55 -10.48 -7.22
N ILE A 165 13.28 -10.03 -6.20
CA ILE A 165 13.18 -8.66 -5.70
C ILE A 165 13.93 -7.76 -6.68
N LEU A 166 13.21 -6.84 -7.32
CA LEU A 166 13.77 -5.89 -8.29
C LEU A 166 14.39 -4.68 -7.60
N CYS A 167 13.72 -4.17 -6.57
CA CYS A 167 14.22 -3.04 -5.79
C CYS A 167 13.74 -3.11 -4.34
N LEU A 168 14.51 -2.48 -3.46
CA LEU A 168 14.27 -2.41 -2.03
C LEU A 168 14.74 -1.04 -1.52
N GLY A 169 13.87 -0.32 -0.83
CA GLY A 169 14.22 1.00 -0.30
C GLY A 169 13.04 1.67 0.40
N SER A 170 13.24 2.87 0.93
CA SER A 170 12.12 3.69 1.39
C SER A 170 11.28 4.16 0.19
N PRO A 171 9.99 4.49 0.37
CA PRO A 171 9.16 5.04 -0.69
C PRO A 171 9.84 6.21 -1.41
N GLN A 172 10.41 7.15 -0.65
CA GLN A 172 11.14 8.30 -1.20
C GLN A 172 12.41 7.90 -1.95
N HIS A 173 13.18 6.93 -1.42
CA HIS A 173 14.38 6.45 -2.09
C HIS A 173 14.04 5.83 -3.44
N LEU A 174 12.99 5.01 -3.51
CA LEU A 174 12.55 4.38 -4.75
C LEU A 174 12.07 5.43 -5.76
N LYS A 175 11.29 6.42 -5.32
CA LYS A 175 10.86 7.55 -6.17
C LYS A 175 12.03 8.38 -6.69
N ASN A 176 13.06 8.63 -5.87
CA ASN A 176 14.22 9.41 -6.32
C ASN A 176 15.16 8.60 -7.23
N LYS A 177 15.32 7.30 -6.96
CA LYS A 177 16.26 6.45 -7.71
C LYS A 177 15.71 6.03 -9.07
N TYR A 178 14.42 5.74 -9.13
CA TYR A 178 13.76 5.21 -10.32
C TYR A 178 12.75 6.19 -10.93
N GLY A 179 12.42 7.28 -10.23
CA GLY A 179 11.58 8.32 -10.80
C GLY A 179 12.33 9.13 -11.84
N GLN A 180 11.66 9.42 -12.94
CA GLN A 180 12.21 10.20 -14.04
C GLN A 180 11.85 11.69 -13.90
N GLY A 181 11.68 12.15 -12.66
CA GLY A 181 11.31 13.53 -12.32
C GLY A 181 9.80 13.76 -12.11
N TYR A 182 9.31 14.87 -12.63
CA TYR A 182 7.92 15.33 -12.52
C TYR A 182 7.12 14.92 -13.76
N THR A 183 5.93 14.39 -13.54
CA THR A 183 4.91 14.22 -14.60
C THR A 183 4.10 15.50 -14.70
N VAL A 184 4.21 16.18 -15.83
CA VAL A 184 3.39 17.34 -16.17
C VAL A 184 2.26 16.89 -17.07
N VAL A 185 1.02 17.18 -16.69
CA VAL A 185 -0.17 16.93 -17.50
C VAL A 185 -0.76 18.25 -17.91
N MET A 186 -0.85 18.51 -19.21
CA MET A 186 -1.51 19.69 -19.76
C MET A 186 -2.84 19.27 -20.40
N ARG A 187 -3.92 20.01 -20.12
CA ARG A 187 -5.24 19.76 -20.72
C ARG A 187 -5.62 20.87 -21.69
N ALA A 188 -6.00 20.48 -22.90
CA ALA A 188 -6.41 21.36 -23.95
C ALA A 188 -7.72 22.09 -23.59
N SER A 189 -7.86 23.32 -24.07
CA SER A 189 -9.14 24.03 -24.06
C SER A 189 -10.03 23.54 -25.18
N VAL A 190 -11.34 23.75 -25.02
CA VAL A 190 -12.35 23.40 -26.02
C VAL A 190 -12.98 24.71 -26.49
N ASP A 191 -13.08 24.90 -27.80
CA ASP A 191 -13.73 26.06 -28.40
C ASP A 191 -15.26 25.98 -28.25
N GLU A 192 -15.96 27.09 -28.53
CA GLU A 192 -17.43 27.18 -28.47
C GLU A 192 -18.16 26.14 -29.34
N GLN A 193 -17.46 25.58 -30.33
CA GLN A 193 -17.95 24.55 -31.26
C GLN A 193 -17.65 23.11 -30.80
N GLY A 194 -17.03 22.93 -29.63
CA GLY A 194 -16.67 21.61 -29.10
C GLY A 194 -15.35 21.03 -29.63
N THR A 195 -14.61 21.78 -30.45
CA THR A 195 -13.31 21.36 -31.01
C THR A 195 -12.19 21.57 -29.99
N VAL A 196 -11.33 20.57 -29.84
CA VAL A 196 -10.18 20.62 -28.93
C VAL A 196 -9.05 21.44 -29.57
N LEU A 197 -8.60 22.49 -28.88
CA LEU A 197 -7.47 23.31 -29.34
C LEU A 197 -6.16 22.52 -29.27
N PRO A 198 -5.32 22.54 -30.31
CA PRO A 198 -4.10 21.75 -30.35
C PRO A 198 -3.08 22.20 -29.31
N LEU A 199 -2.60 21.27 -28.49
CA LEU A 199 -1.56 21.50 -27.47
C LEU A 199 -0.12 21.43 -28.03
N HIS A 200 0.05 21.22 -29.33
CA HIS A 200 1.36 20.95 -29.92
C HIS A 200 2.36 22.09 -29.71
N GLU A 201 1.93 23.35 -29.85
CA GLU A 201 2.81 24.50 -29.64
C GLU A 201 3.24 24.66 -28.18
N ALA A 202 2.30 24.43 -27.23
CA ALA A 202 2.61 24.43 -25.80
C ALA A 202 3.58 23.30 -25.44
N GLN A 203 3.39 22.11 -26.02
CA GLN A 203 4.31 20.98 -25.87
C GLN A 203 5.71 21.34 -26.37
N VAL A 204 5.83 21.91 -27.57
CA VAL A 204 7.13 22.32 -28.13
C VAL A 204 7.80 23.39 -27.26
N PHE A 205 7.04 24.36 -26.75
CA PHE A 205 7.57 25.38 -25.84
C PHE A 205 8.16 24.79 -24.54
N VAL A 206 7.50 23.80 -23.94
CA VAL A 206 8.01 23.12 -22.74
C VAL A 206 9.25 22.28 -23.07
N LEU A 207 9.26 21.58 -24.21
CA LEU A 207 10.43 20.81 -24.68
C LEU A 207 11.65 21.71 -24.95
N GLN A 208 11.44 22.90 -25.51
CA GLN A 208 12.50 23.89 -25.72
C GLN A 208 13.03 24.46 -24.39
N SER A 209 12.15 24.68 -23.42
CA SER A 209 12.53 25.21 -22.10
C SER A 209 13.28 24.18 -21.25
N PHE A 210 12.98 22.89 -21.45
CA PHE A 210 13.57 21.78 -20.70
C PHE A 210 14.02 20.67 -21.66
N PRO A 211 15.27 20.71 -22.17
CA PRO A 211 15.75 19.84 -23.25
C PRO A 211 15.75 18.33 -22.96
N LYS A 212 15.74 17.96 -21.68
CA LYS A 212 15.71 16.57 -21.20
C LYS A 212 14.29 16.04 -20.96
N THR A 213 13.26 16.81 -21.32
CA THR A 213 11.86 16.41 -21.15
C THR A 213 11.46 15.37 -22.18
N GLN A 214 10.78 14.31 -21.75
CA GLN A 214 10.26 13.27 -22.63
C GLN A 214 8.74 13.35 -22.71
N VAL A 215 8.17 13.03 -23.87
CA VAL A 215 6.73 12.93 -24.04
C VAL A 215 6.32 11.50 -23.72
N PHE A 216 5.59 11.32 -22.62
CA PHE A 216 5.18 9.99 -22.17
C PHE A 216 3.94 9.49 -22.92
N ALA A 217 2.96 10.38 -23.13
CA ALA A 217 1.74 10.09 -23.88
C ALA A 217 1.11 11.38 -24.40
N THR A 218 0.57 11.32 -25.61
CA THR A 218 -0.25 12.38 -26.20
C THR A 218 -1.61 11.80 -26.56
N GLN A 219 -2.66 12.38 -26.01
CA GLN A 219 -4.06 12.11 -26.31
C GLN A 219 -4.70 13.39 -26.88
N GLU A 220 -5.87 13.31 -27.50
CA GLU A 220 -6.50 14.48 -28.15
C GLU A 220 -6.62 15.69 -27.21
N ALA A 221 -6.99 15.48 -25.94
CA ALA A 221 -7.17 16.55 -24.96
C ALA A 221 -6.06 16.65 -23.89
N TYR A 222 -5.10 15.71 -23.84
CA TYR A 222 -4.10 15.64 -22.79
C TYR A 222 -2.70 15.38 -23.34
N VAL A 223 -1.73 16.14 -22.83
CA VAL A 223 -0.31 15.89 -23.08
C VAL A 223 0.37 15.56 -21.75
N HIS A 224 1.02 14.40 -21.69
CA HIS A 224 1.80 13.95 -20.55
C HIS A 224 3.29 14.10 -20.87
N LEU A 225 3.97 14.96 -20.10
CA LEU A 225 5.40 15.21 -20.21
C LEU A 225 6.12 14.72 -18.95
N GLN A 226 7.32 14.21 -19.11
CA GLN A 226 8.21 13.79 -18.05
C GLN A 226 9.38 14.78 -17.99
N VAL A 227 9.36 15.68 -17.00
CA VAL A 227 10.39 16.70 -16.79
C VAL A 227 11.35 16.22 -15.72
N PRO A 228 12.68 16.23 -15.93
CA PRO A 228 13.64 15.77 -14.92
C PRO A 228 13.55 16.54 -13.61
N ASP A 229 13.85 15.87 -12.49
CA ASP A 229 13.92 16.44 -11.14
C ASP A 229 15.03 17.47 -10.95
N THR A 230 16.01 17.53 -11.86
CA THR A 230 17.06 18.56 -11.88
C THR A 230 16.51 19.98 -12.06
N VAL A 231 15.26 20.12 -12.51
CA VAL A 231 14.60 21.41 -12.71
C VAL A 231 13.97 21.86 -11.39
N PRO A 232 14.27 23.07 -10.89
CA PRO A 232 13.61 23.60 -9.70
C PRO A 232 12.12 23.83 -9.98
N LEU A 233 11.27 23.43 -9.03
CA LEU A 233 9.81 23.53 -9.14
C LEU A 233 9.36 24.94 -9.55
N SER A 234 9.95 25.97 -8.96
CA SER A 234 9.63 27.37 -9.27
C SER A 234 9.75 27.70 -10.75
N LYS A 235 10.85 27.29 -11.39
CA LYS A 235 11.07 27.50 -12.82
C LYS A 235 10.10 26.69 -13.69
N LEU A 236 9.76 25.48 -13.24
CA LEU A 236 8.79 24.64 -13.93
C LEU A 236 7.41 25.30 -13.93
N PHE A 237 6.92 25.74 -12.76
CA PHE A 237 5.64 26.43 -12.62
C PHE A 237 5.61 27.76 -13.40
N ASP A 238 6.68 28.56 -13.34
CA ASP A 238 6.78 29.83 -14.08
C ASP A 238 6.70 29.65 -15.61
N THR A 239 7.38 28.61 -16.11
CA THR A 239 7.33 28.25 -17.54
C THR A 239 5.94 27.75 -17.94
N LEU A 240 5.27 26.96 -17.08
CA LEU A 240 3.93 26.43 -17.36
C LEU A 240 2.85 27.51 -17.29
N GLU A 241 2.95 28.47 -16.39
CA GLU A 241 2.04 29.64 -16.35
C GLU A 241 2.23 30.51 -17.60
N THR A 242 3.48 30.79 -17.98
CA THR A 242 3.76 31.53 -19.23
C THR A 242 3.19 30.79 -20.45
N ALA A 243 3.32 29.46 -20.50
CA ALA A 243 2.74 28.65 -21.55
C ALA A 243 1.21 28.69 -21.53
N LYS A 244 0.59 28.68 -20.34
CA LYS A 244 -0.86 28.75 -20.19
C LYS A 244 -1.41 30.07 -20.68
N GLU A 245 -0.77 31.20 -20.36
CA GLU A 245 -1.18 32.51 -20.85
C GLU A 245 -1.02 32.64 -22.36
N LYS A 246 0.09 32.13 -22.90
CA LYS A 246 0.42 32.24 -24.33
C LYS A 246 -0.44 31.33 -25.22
N PHE A 247 -0.67 30.09 -24.78
CA PHE A 247 -1.35 29.04 -25.58
C PHE A 247 -2.77 28.73 -25.11
N LYS A 248 -3.25 29.41 -24.05
CA LYS A 248 -4.64 29.39 -23.55
C LYS A 248 -5.24 27.99 -23.34
N PHE A 249 -4.46 27.04 -22.84
CA PHE A 249 -4.96 25.73 -22.45
C PHE A 249 -5.66 25.75 -21.08
N GLN A 250 -6.54 24.78 -20.80
CA GLN A 250 -7.51 24.84 -19.71
C GLN A 250 -6.85 24.80 -18.32
N PHE A 251 -6.01 23.79 -18.09
CA PHE A 251 -5.22 23.66 -16.86
C PHE A 251 -3.97 22.81 -17.10
N TYR A 252 -3.03 22.91 -16.18
CA TYR A 252 -1.92 21.97 -16.05
C TYR A 252 -1.89 21.37 -14.64
N SER A 253 -1.23 20.23 -14.50
CA SER A 253 -0.98 19.55 -13.23
C SER A 253 0.47 19.08 -13.22
N VAL A 254 1.16 19.28 -12.10
CA VAL A 254 2.52 18.79 -11.88
C VAL A 254 2.46 17.75 -10.75
N GLN A 255 2.85 16.52 -11.06
CA GLN A 255 2.85 15.40 -10.12
C GLN A 255 4.25 14.83 -10.00
N GLN A 256 4.63 14.40 -8.80
CA GLN A 256 5.85 13.62 -8.62
C GLN A 256 5.62 12.19 -9.10
N THR A 257 6.69 11.52 -9.56
CA THR A 257 6.61 10.12 -9.95
C THR A 257 6.01 9.27 -8.81
N THR A 258 4.97 8.50 -9.13
CA THR A 258 4.32 7.59 -8.17
C THR A 258 5.04 6.24 -8.12
N LEU A 259 4.86 5.49 -7.03
CA LEU A 259 5.39 4.11 -6.94
C LEU A 259 4.76 3.18 -8.00
N GLU A 260 3.52 3.46 -8.42
CA GLU A 260 2.87 2.74 -9.51
C GLU A 260 3.62 2.93 -10.83
N GLN A 261 4.04 4.15 -11.15
CA GLN A 261 4.84 4.41 -12.35
C GLN A 261 6.22 3.73 -12.27
N VAL A 262 6.87 3.75 -11.10
CA VAL A 262 8.12 3.00 -10.87
C VAL A 262 7.90 1.51 -11.09
N PHE A 263 6.80 0.94 -10.59
CA PHE A 263 6.45 -0.47 -10.82
C PHE A 263 6.21 -0.78 -12.29
N LEU A 264 5.45 0.06 -13.00
CA LEU A 264 5.18 -0.11 -14.43
C LEU A 264 6.45 -0.02 -15.29
N MET A 265 7.42 0.81 -14.90
CA MET A 265 8.72 0.88 -15.57
C MET A 265 9.43 -0.47 -15.51
N PHE A 266 9.51 -1.09 -14.33
CA PHE A 266 10.11 -2.41 -14.18
C PHE A 266 9.40 -3.50 -14.97
N MET A 267 8.07 -3.42 -15.09
CA MET A 267 7.28 -4.37 -15.87
C MET A 267 7.46 -4.20 -17.39
N LYS A 268 7.84 -3.01 -17.87
CA LYS A 268 8.19 -2.79 -19.29
C LYS A 268 9.57 -3.33 -19.64
N ASP A 269 10.50 -3.29 -18.69
CA ASP A 269 11.89 -3.75 -18.89
C ASP A 269 12.07 -5.27 -18.69
N THR A 270 11.01 -6.03 -18.37
CA THR A 270 11.07 -7.48 -18.12
C THR A 270 10.20 -8.34 -19.02
#